data_AF-M3TZU5-F1
#
_entry.id   AF-M3TZU5-F1
#
_cell.length_a   1.000
_cell.length_b   1.000
_cell.length_c   1.000
_cell.angle_alpha   90.00
_cell.angle_beta   90.00
_cell.angle_gamma   90.00
#
_symmetry.space_group_name_H-M   'P 1'
#
loop_
_entity.id
_entity.type
_entity.pdbx_description
1 polymer ?
#
loop_
_entity_poly.entity_id
_entity_poly.type
_entity_poly.pdbx_seq_one_letter_code
_entity_poly.pdbx_strand_id
1 'polypeptide(L)'
;MATAKIAEAAKFNYPDITLNSHDMGDFEQMMVNGYAPVNTYMSLKDVQQVISTGHMSNGTIFPKPVVLTLTKQEIKKIEKAKKLALRGPEGTLLGLLTPSEVFELPQGISNKRRNATMGITGKLEFVEPPPHYDYTELRKINKPTNPSIFHGIASPLLKPSIDQLKSLEKDGVKPHIDINVLNIPAPHPLVKTTQKYFKDITVTSHPHDSIKSEDVILRGIIAKNRGFSHYLVPQCSPKEVSTSLKTIGIKPVVSATPSYFDKMSSSQLINSIRDGTAPNELLSKEDLDTFSEIYPPTDKQGLVCFFTGLSGSGKSVVSNAVIERLKQHTNRPIYLLDGDIVRTNLSSELGFSKAHRNINILRIGFVASLLARSGAIVVCAPIAPYREIRDEVRKMVSQYGNFVEIHNATPISVCEERDRKGLYAKARAGIIKGFTGIDDPYEAPLNPEIYLNTAGKSVDQCANIVIDYLTKKQYIK
;
A
#
# COMPACT_ATOMS: atom_id res chain seq x y z
N MET A 1 -29.14 -4.65 -19.67
CA MET A 1 -28.80 -5.93 -19.02
C MET A 1 -28.36 -5.75 -17.56
N ALA A 2 -27.44 -4.83 -17.25
CA ALA A 2 -26.97 -4.60 -15.87
C ALA A 2 -28.10 -4.34 -14.87
N THR A 3 -29.02 -3.42 -15.16
CA THR A 3 -30.18 -3.09 -14.30
C THR A 3 -31.04 -4.31 -13.94
N ALA A 4 -31.22 -5.25 -14.87
CA ALA A 4 -32.00 -6.46 -14.63
C ALA A 4 -31.27 -7.41 -13.67
N LYS A 5 -29.94 -7.54 -13.80
CA LYS A 5 -29.11 -8.37 -12.90
C LYS A 5 -28.98 -7.76 -11.50
N ILE A 6 -28.96 -6.44 -11.40
CA ILE A 6 -28.99 -5.72 -10.11
C ILE A 6 -30.33 -6.00 -9.42
N ALA A 7 -31.45 -5.86 -10.14
CA ALA A 7 -32.77 -6.17 -9.61
C ALA A 7 -32.92 -7.65 -9.23
N GLU A 8 -32.37 -8.57 -10.02
CA GLU A 8 -32.31 -10.01 -9.70
C GLU A 8 -31.56 -10.24 -8.39
N ALA A 9 -30.34 -9.72 -8.26
CA ALA A 9 -29.52 -9.90 -7.07
C ALA A 9 -30.19 -9.35 -5.81
N ALA A 10 -30.83 -8.18 -5.91
CA ALA A 10 -31.59 -7.58 -4.82
C ALA A 10 -32.83 -8.41 -4.46
N LYS A 11 -33.59 -8.87 -5.47
CA LYS A 11 -34.81 -9.68 -5.27
C LYS A 11 -34.53 -11.00 -4.57
N PHE A 12 -33.44 -11.69 -4.96
CA PHE A 12 -33.10 -13.01 -4.43
C PHE A 12 -32.14 -12.97 -3.24
N ASN A 13 -31.65 -11.77 -2.88
CA ASN A 13 -30.75 -11.55 -1.75
C ASN A 13 -29.56 -12.53 -1.75
N TYR A 14 -28.87 -12.61 -2.90
CA TYR A 14 -27.75 -13.54 -3.04
C TYR A 14 -26.63 -13.21 -2.03
N PRO A 15 -25.97 -14.21 -1.43
CA PRO A 15 -24.83 -13.98 -0.55
C PRO A 15 -23.71 -13.22 -1.26
N ASP A 16 -23.16 -12.24 -0.56
CA ASP A 16 -22.16 -11.32 -1.10
C ASP A 16 -20.72 -11.77 -0.82
N ILE A 17 -19.87 -11.58 -1.82
CA ILE A 17 -18.40 -11.58 -1.66
C ILE A 17 -17.90 -10.20 -2.06
N THR A 18 -17.26 -9.51 -1.12
CA THR A 18 -16.59 -8.23 -1.40
C THR A 18 -15.19 -8.48 -1.96
N LEU A 19 -14.98 -8.04 -3.20
CA LEU A 19 -13.71 -8.08 -3.92
C LEU A 19 -12.78 -6.99 -3.38
N ASN A 20 -11.52 -7.34 -3.15
CA ASN A 20 -10.47 -6.35 -2.84
C ASN A 20 -9.91 -5.73 -4.13
N SER A 21 -8.97 -4.78 -4.01
CA SER A 21 -8.38 -4.09 -5.17
C SER A 21 -7.68 -5.02 -6.16
N HIS A 22 -7.02 -6.09 -5.70
CA HIS A 22 -6.41 -7.09 -6.58
C HIS A 22 -7.48 -7.94 -7.29
N ASP A 23 -8.49 -8.43 -6.55
CA ASP A 23 -9.57 -9.24 -7.13
C ASP A 23 -10.36 -8.44 -8.18
N MET A 24 -10.58 -7.14 -7.93
CA MET A 24 -11.22 -6.23 -8.89
C MET A 24 -10.37 -6.02 -10.14
N GLY A 25 -9.03 -5.96 -10.01
CA GLY A 25 -8.13 -5.85 -11.15
C GLY A 25 -8.18 -7.08 -12.07
N ASP A 26 -8.17 -8.28 -11.49
CA ASP A 26 -8.36 -9.52 -12.26
C ASP A 26 -9.75 -9.59 -12.91
N PHE A 27 -10.79 -9.22 -12.15
CA PHE A 27 -12.17 -9.15 -12.63
C PHE A 27 -12.29 -8.22 -13.84
N GLU A 28 -11.70 -7.03 -13.77
CA GLU A 28 -11.69 -6.06 -14.85
C GLU A 28 -10.98 -6.60 -16.10
N GLN A 29 -9.82 -7.25 -15.95
CA GLN A 29 -9.12 -7.86 -17.08
C GLN A 29 -9.92 -8.98 -17.74
N MET A 30 -10.64 -9.80 -16.98
CA MET A 30 -11.55 -10.81 -17.54
C MET A 30 -12.73 -10.15 -18.27
N MET A 31 -13.31 -9.10 -17.69
CA MET A 31 -14.46 -8.37 -18.25
C MET A 31 -14.14 -7.72 -19.60
N VAL A 32 -12.95 -7.13 -19.74
CA VAL A 32 -12.50 -6.46 -20.97
C VAL A 32 -11.77 -7.40 -21.95
N ASN A 33 -11.84 -8.72 -21.71
CA ASN A 33 -11.15 -9.77 -22.48
C ASN A 33 -9.61 -9.64 -22.51
N GLY A 34 -9.00 -8.89 -21.59
CA GLY A 34 -7.54 -8.83 -21.43
C GLY A 34 -6.94 -10.20 -21.13
N TYR A 35 -7.65 -11.04 -20.37
CA TYR A 35 -7.23 -12.40 -20.00
C TYR A 35 -7.73 -13.51 -20.93
N ALA A 36 -8.34 -13.19 -22.07
CA ALA A 36 -8.87 -14.21 -22.98
C ALA A 36 -7.83 -15.33 -23.28
N PRO A 37 -8.22 -16.61 -23.22
CA PRO A 37 -9.61 -17.10 -23.09
C PRO A 37 -10.17 -17.17 -21.65
N VAL A 38 -9.39 -16.81 -20.62
CA VAL A 38 -9.85 -16.81 -19.22
C VAL A 38 -10.89 -15.71 -19.02
N ASN A 39 -12.13 -16.14 -18.73
CA ASN A 39 -13.29 -15.28 -18.50
C ASN A 39 -14.02 -15.60 -17.18
N THR A 40 -13.43 -16.46 -16.36
CA THR A 40 -13.86 -16.80 -14.99
C THR A 40 -12.65 -17.24 -14.16
N TYR A 41 -12.81 -17.35 -12.85
CA TYR A 41 -11.77 -17.84 -11.94
C TYR A 41 -11.43 -19.30 -12.23
N MET A 42 -10.16 -19.67 -12.12
CA MET A 42 -9.66 -20.99 -12.53
C MET A 42 -10.09 -22.13 -11.59
N SER A 43 -10.34 -23.32 -12.17
CA SER A 43 -10.56 -24.57 -11.45
C SER A 43 -9.31 -25.05 -10.70
N LEU A 44 -9.45 -25.97 -9.74
CA LEU A 44 -8.28 -26.54 -9.05
C LEU A 44 -7.29 -27.15 -10.05
N LYS A 45 -7.81 -27.85 -11.06
CA LYS A 45 -7.02 -28.49 -12.12
C LYS A 45 -6.21 -27.46 -12.91
N ASP A 46 -6.84 -26.37 -13.35
CA ASP A 46 -6.14 -25.33 -14.10
C ASP A 46 -5.12 -24.61 -13.22
N VAL A 47 -5.47 -24.33 -11.96
CA VAL A 47 -4.56 -23.71 -10.99
C VAL A 47 -3.28 -24.54 -10.83
N GLN A 48 -3.42 -25.86 -10.58
CA GLN A 48 -2.28 -26.76 -10.41
C GLN A 48 -1.44 -26.87 -11.70
N GLN A 49 -2.10 -26.93 -12.86
CA GLN A 49 -1.41 -26.98 -14.16
C GLN A 49 -0.63 -25.69 -14.43
N VAL A 50 -1.21 -24.53 -14.13
CA VAL A 50 -0.57 -23.23 -14.33
C VAL A 50 0.62 -23.06 -13.39
N ILE A 51 0.49 -23.43 -12.12
CA ILE A 51 1.62 -23.38 -11.16
C ILE A 51 2.79 -24.25 -11.62
N SER A 52 2.51 -25.44 -12.15
CA SER A 52 3.54 -26.40 -12.53
C SER A 52 4.17 -26.13 -13.90
N THR A 53 3.40 -25.61 -14.86
CA THR A 53 3.82 -25.55 -16.27
C THR A 53 3.69 -24.17 -16.93
N GLY A 54 2.99 -23.21 -16.31
CA GLY A 54 2.63 -21.94 -16.93
C GLY A 54 1.58 -22.06 -18.05
N HIS A 55 0.89 -23.20 -18.12
CA HIS A 55 -0.16 -23.49 -19.09
C HIS A 55 -1.46 -23.90 -18.37
N MET A 56 -2.59 -23.60 -19.00
CA MET A 56 -3.89 -24.14 -18.59
C MET A 56 -4.01 -25.62 -18.98
N SER A 57 -5.01 -26.32 -18.43
CA SER A 57 -5.22 -27.76 -18.70
C SER A 57 -5.56 -28.08 -20.17
N ASN A 58 -5.98 -27.07 -20.95
CA ASN A 58 -6.22 -27.18 -22.39
C ASN A 58 -4.98 -26.87 -23.25
N GLY A 59 -3.81 -26.64 -22.63
CA GLY A 59 -2.57 -26.31 -23.31
C GLY A 59 -2.38 -24.82 -23.65
N THR A 60 -3.33 -23.95 -23.31
CA THR A 60 -3.19 -22.49 -23.51
C THR A 60 -2.10 -21.95 -22.60
N ILE A 61 -1.17 -21.14 -23.12
CA ILE A 61 -0.18 -20.42 -22.32
C ILE A 61 -0.93 -19.41 -21.43
N PHE A 62 -0.83 -19.58 -20.11
CA PHE A 62 -1.33 -18.61 -19.14
C PHE A 62 -0.48 -18.75 -17.87
N PRO A 63 0.46 -17.83 -17.61
CA PRO A 63 1.55 -18.09 -16.69
C PRO A 63 1.22 -17.85 -15.21
N LYS A 64 0.03 -17.32 -14.89
CA LYS A 64 -0.40 -17.03 -13.51
C LYS A 64 -1.80 -17.52 -13.19
N PRO A 65 -2.05 -18.16 -12.04
CA PRO A 65 -3.40 -18.54 -11.66
C PRO A 65 -4.27 -17.31 -11.36
N VAL A 66 -5.48 -17.26 -11.91
CA VAL A 66 -6.50 -16.25 -11.58
C VAL A 66 -7.52 -16.91 -10.65
N VAL A 67 -7.48 -16.59 -9.36
CA VAL A 67 -8.25 -17.31 -8.33
C VAL A 67 -8.96 -16.34 -7.40
N LEU A 68 -10.27 -16.52 -7.23
CA LEU A 68 -11.02 -15.83 -6.18
C LEU A 68 -10.73 -16.50 -4.84
N THR A 69 -9.92 -15.86 -4.01
CA THR A 69 -9.48 -16.40 -2.72
C THR A 69 -10.43 -16.02 -1.58
N LEU A 70 -10.80 -17.00 -0.76
CA LEU A 70 -11.74 -16.85 0.36
C LEU A 70 -11.20 -17.49 1.64
N THR A 71 -11.66 -16.97 2.77
CA THR A 71 -11.46 -17.58 4.09
C THR A 71 -12.40 -18.76 4.30
N LYS A 72 -12.04 -19.68 5.20
CA LYS A 72 -12.93 -20.79 5.61
C LYS A 72 -14.27 -20.29 6.19
N GLN A 73 -14.28 -19.10 6.80
CA GLN A 73 -15.50 -18.48 7.33
C GLN A 73 -16.42 -17.96 6.22
N GLU A 74 -15.86 -17.34 5.18
CA GLU A 74 -16.63 -16.89 4.02
C GLU A 74 -17.24 -18.08 3.27
N ILE A 75 -16.48 -19.17 3.06
CA ILE A 75 -17.00 -20.40 2.45
C ILE A 75 -18.21 -20.95 3.22
N LYS A 76 -18.14 -21.02 4.55
CA LYS A 76 -19.28 -21.49 5.37
C LYS A 76 -20.55 -20.66 5.18
N LYS A 77 -20.43 -19.36 4.88
CA LYS A 77 -21.59 -18.48 4.64
C LYS A 77 -22.23 -18.72 3.28
N ILE A 78 -21.48 -19.26 2.32
CA ILE A 78 -21.90 -19.38 0.91
C ILE A 78 -22.03 -20.82 0.41
N GLU A 79 -21.75 -21.82 1.25
CA GLU A 79 -21.67 -23.24 0.87
C GLU A 79 -22.90 -23.77 0.13
N LYS A 80 -24.10 -23.28 0.47
CA LYS A 80 -25.38 -23.70 -0.14
C LYS A 80 -25.89 -22.73 -1.22
N ALA A 81 -25.12 -21.71 -1.54
CA ALA A 81 -25.55 -20.67 -2.46
C ALA A 81 -25.45 -21.15 -3.91
N LYS A 82 -26.56 -21.12 -4.64
CA LYS A 82 -26.58 -21.43 -6.08
C LYS A 82 -26.00 -20.28 -6.92
N LYS A 83 -25.99 -19.06 -6.38
CA LYS A 83 -25.49 -17.86 -7.04
C LYS A 83 -24.96 -16.90 -5.98
N LEU A 84 -23.88 -16.21 -6.32
CA LEU A 84 -23.16 -15.28 -5.46
C LEU A 84 -23.11 -13.92 -6.12
N ALA A 85 -23.26 -12.86 -5.33
CA ALA A 85 -23.03 -11.50 -5.78
C ALA A 85 -21.59 -11.09 -5.48
N LEU A 86 -20.82 -10.77 -6.52
CA LEU A 86 -19.49 -10.20 -6.39
C LEU A 86 -19.63 -8.68 -6.35
N ARG A 87 -19.19 -8.07 -5.24
CA ARG A 87 -19.34 -6.63 -5.01
C ARG A 87 -18.01 -5.92 -4.81
N GLY A 88 -17.95 -4.66 -5.21
CA GLY A 88 -16.88 -3.76 -4.80
C GLY A 88 -17.01 -3.35 -3.32
N PRO A 89 -15.99 -2.68 -2.75
CA PRO A 89 -16.00 -2.20 -1.36
C PRO A 89 -17.17 -1.28 -1.02
N GLU A 90 -17.69 -0.53 -2.00
CA GLU A 90 -18.83 0.38 -1.85
C GLU A 90 -20.19 -0.30 -2.08
N GLY A 91 -20.21 -1.61 -2.30
CA GLY A 91 -21.44 -2.40 -2.51
C GLY A 91 -21.91 -2.49 -3.97
N THR A 92 -21.22 -1.83 -4.92
CA THR A 92 -21.49 -1.94 -6.36
C THR A 92 -21.49 -3.40 -6.82
N LEU A 93 -22.52 -3.83 -7.55
CA LEU A 93 -22.63 -5.20 -8.05
C LEU A 93 -21.79 -5.36 -9.32
N LEU A 94 -20.63 -5.99 -9.19
CA LEU A 94 -19.69 -6.17 -10.29
C LEU A 94 -20.07 -7.38 -11.15
N GLY A 95 -20.40 -8.50 -10.52
CA GLY A 95 -20.68 -9.75 -11.22
C GLY A 95 -21.54 -10.72 -10.42
N LEU A 96 -22.06 -11.74 -11.11
CA LEU A 96 -22.71 -12.88 -10.48
C LEU A 96 -21.91 -14.15 -10.77
N LEU A 97 -21.56 -14.89 -9.72
CA LEU A 97 -20.85 -16.16 -9.84
C LEU A 97 -21.81 -17.31 -9.51
N THR A 98 -21.95 -18.27 -10.42
CA THR A 98 -22.67 -19.53 -10.17
C THR A 98 -21.63 -20.61 -9.84
N PRO A 99 -21.43 -20.96 -8.55
CA PRO A 99 -20.34 -21.85 -8.15
C PRO A 99 -20.45 -23.24 -8.78
N SER A 100 -19.30 -23.80 -9.19
CA SER A 100 -19.21 -25.19 -9.67
C SER A 100 -18.21 -26.02 -8.86
N GLU A 101 -17.20 -25.39 -8.24
CA GLU A 101 -16.19 -26.07 -7.44
C GLU A 101 -15.64 -25.11 -6.37
N VAL A 102 -15.40 -25.66 -5.17
CA VAL A 102 -14.69 -25.01 -4.07
C VAL A 102 -13.54 -25.94 -3.66
N PHE A 103 -12.35 -25.40 -3.47
CA PHE A 103 -11.15 -26.20 -3.21
C PHE A 103 -10.21 -25.54 -2.20
N GLU A 104 -9.37 -26.32 -1.54
CA GLU A 104 -8.25 -25.79 -0.75
C GLU A 104 -7.15 -25.28 -1.69
N LEU A 105 -6.62 -24.09 -1.40
CA LEU A 105 -5.59 -23.48 -2.24
C LEU A 105 -4.30 -24.32 -2.23
N PRO A 106 -3.72 -24.63 -3.40
CA PRO A 106 -2.43 -25.30 -3.47
C PRO A 106 -1.31 -24.51 -2.79
N GLN A 107 -0.27 -25.21 -2.36
CA GLN A 107 0.95 -24.57 -1.85
C GLN A 107 1.52 -23.61 -2.90
N GLY A 108 1.90 -22.40 -2.48
CA GLY A 108 2.40 -21.34 -3.36
C GLY A 108 1.37 -20.28 -3.72
N ILE A 109 0.06 -20.56 -3.57
CA ILE A 109 -0.97 -19.53 -3.61
C ILE A 109 -1.27 -19.11 -2.18
N SER A 110 -0.89 -17.89 -1.82
CA SER A 110 -1.21 -17.35 -0.49
C SER A 110 -1.62 -15.89 -0.57
N ASN A 111 -2.84 -15.59 -0.13
CA ASN A 111 -3.20 -14.24 0.29
C ASN A 111 -2.99 -14.13 1.80
N LYS A 112 -1.72 -14.09 2.23
CA LYS A 112 -1.32 -14.13 3.66
C LYS A 112 -1.96 -13.01 4.48
N ARG A 113 -2.30 -11.89 3.86
CA ARG A 113 -2.89 -10.72 4.53
C ARG A 113 -4.33 -10.97 5.00
N ARG A 114 -5.09 -11.85 4.33
CA ARG A 114 -6.51 -12.13 4.66
C ARG A 114 -6.72 -13.52 5.30
N ASN A 115 -5.66 -14.31 5.48
CA ASN A 115 -5.75 -15.72 5.89
C ASN A 115 -6.71 -16.54 4.99
N ALA A 116 -6.77 -16.19 3.71
CA ALA A 116 -7.57 -16.90 2.72
C ALA A 116 -6.86 -18.20 2.32
N THR A 117 -7.57 -19.31 2.41
CA THR A 117 -7.06 -20.68 2.21
C THR A 117 -7.92 -21.50 1.26
N MET A 118 -9.01 -20.92 0.77
CA MET A 118 -9.97 -21.57 -0.12
C MET A 118 -10.03 -20.82 -1.46
N GLY A 119 -10.25 -21.55 -2.54
CA GLY A 119 -10.57 -21.03 -3.86
C GLY A 119 -11.99 -21.43 -4.27
N ILE A 120 -12.60 -20.63 -5.13
CA ILE A 120 -13.91 -20.93 -5.73
C ILE A 120 -13.88 -20.61 -7.23
N THR A 121 -14.50 -21.48 -8.03
CA THR A 121 -14.74 -21.27 -9.46
C THR A 121 -16.21 -21.51 -9.80
N GLY A 122 -16.62 -21.04 -10.97
CA GLY A 122 -17.99 -21.12 -11.42
C GLY A 122 -18.20 -20.40 -12.74
N LYS A 123 -19.44 -20.40 -13.22
CA LYS A 123 -19.83 -19.54 -14.33
C LYS A 123 -19.92 -18.10 -13.84
N LEU A 124 -19.07 -17.22 -14.40
CA LEU A 124 -19.07 -15.80 -14.09
C LEU A 124 -19.90 -15.02 -15.10
N GLU A 125 -20.75 -14.15 -14.59
CA GLU A 125 -21.55 -13.21 -15.34
C GLU A 125 -21.14 -11.78 -14.97
N PHE A 126 -20.57 -11.02 -15.92
CA PHE A 126 -20.28 -9.60 -15.73
C PHE A 126 -21.57 -8.77 -15.66
N VAL A 127 -21.61 -7.81 -14.75
CA VAL A 127 -22.73 -6.88 -14.51
C VAL A 127 -22.27 -5.45 -14.77
N GLU A 128 -21.33 -4.96 -13.96
CA GLU A 128 -20.75 -3.62 -14.06
C GLU A 128 -19.22 -3.69 -13.89
N PRO A 129 -18.46 -2.77 -14.53
CA PRO A 129 -17.03 -2.68 -14.29
C PRO A 129 -16.74 -2.14 -12.89
N PRO A 130 -15.57 -2.44 -12.30
CA PRO A 130 -15.13 -1.76 -11.09
C PRO A 130 -15.21 -0.24 -11.24
N PRO A 131 -15.76 0.48 -10.26
CA PRO A 131 -15.89 1.93 -10.35
C PRO A 131 -14.51 2.58 -10.26
N HIS A 132 -14.23 3.46 -11.20
CA HIS A 132 -13.03 4.29 -11.21
C HIS A 132 -13.43 5.76 -11.30
N TYR A 133 -13.10 6.54 -10.28
CA TYR A 133 -13.38 7.98 -10.22
C TYR A 133 -12.20 8.82 -10.72
N ASP A 134 -11.04 8.19 -10.87
CA ASP A 134 -9.82 8.77 -11.39
C ASP A 134 -9.63 8.41 -12.87
N TYR A 135 -9.13 9.36 -13.65
CA TYR A 135 -8.69 9.13 -15.03
C TYR A 135 -9.74 8.46 -15.94
N THR A 136 -11.02 8.75 -15.74
CA THR A 136 -12.15 8.09 -16.45
C THR A 136 -11.96 8.01 -17.96
N GLU A 137 -11.43 9.07 -18.58
CA GLU A 137 -11.13 9.09 -20.02
C GLU A 137 -9.93 8.20 -20.41
N LEU A 138 -8.88 8.15 -19.60
CA LEU A 138 -7.69 7.34 -19.88
C LEU A 138 -7.88 5.85 -19.57
N ARG A 139 -8.92 5.49 -18.82
CA ARG A 139 -9.28 4.08 -18.55
C ARG A 139 -10.04 3.44 -19.71
N LYS A 140 -10.45 4.22 -20.71
CA LYS A 140 -11.11 3.70 -21.92
C LYS A 140 -10.09 2.95 -22.78
N ILE A 141 -10.33 1.66 -23.01
CA ILE A 141 -9.48 0.82 -23.86
C ILE A 141 -9.86 1.07 -25.33
N ASN A 142 -8.91 1.61 -26.10
CA ASN A 142 -9.05 1.77 -27.54
C ASN A 142 -8.22 0.72 -28.27
N LYS A 143 -8.75 0.17 -29.38
CA LYS A 143 -7.96 -0.71 -30.25
C LYS A 143 -6.91 0.11 -30.99
N PRO A 144 -5.63 -0.29 -30.99
CA PRO A 144 -4.59 0.47 -31.65
C PRO A 144 -4.67 0.31 -33.17
N THR A 145 -4.14 1.29 -33.90
CA THR A 145 -3.79 1.11 -35.32
C THR A 145 -2.43 0.44 -35.42
N ASN A 146 -2.34 -0.68 -36.15
CA ASN A 146 -1.09 -1.40 -36.31
C ASN A 146 -0.25 -0.85 -37.49
N PRO A 147 1.10 -0.90 -37.38
CA PRO A 147 1.86 -1.47 -36.27
C PRO A 147 1.89 -0.58 -35.02
N SER A 148 1.76 -1.20 -33.85
CA SER A 148 1.75 -0.52 -32.55
C SER A 148 2.54 -1.32 -31.51
N ILE A 149 3.10 -0.65 -30.51
CA ILE A 149 3.85 -1.27 -29.41
C ILE A 149 3.22 -0.91 -28.05
N PHE A 150 2.92 -1.95 -27.27
CA PHE A 150 2.45 -1.81 -25.90
C PHE A 150 3.63 -1.75 -24.93
N HIS A 151 3.62 -0.79 -24.00
CA HIS A 151 4.56 -0.73 -22.89
C HIS A 151 3.83 -0.46 -21.57
N GLY A 152 3.79 -1.47 -20.70
CA GLY A 152 3.19 -1.36 -19.37
C GLY A 152 4.20 -0.87 -18.33
N ILE A 153 3.85 0.20 -17.60
CA ILE A 153 4.69 0.83 -16.59
C ILE A 153 3.99 0.90 -15.22
N ALA A 154 4.80 0.82 -14.17
CA ALA A 154 4.40 1.11 -12.78
C ALA A 154 5.45 2.01 -12.08
N SER A 155 6.30 2.65 -12.88
CA SER A 155 7.44 3.46 -12.47
C SER A 155 7.72 4.55 -13.52
N PRO A 156 8.41 5.64 -13.16
CA PRO A 156 8.77 6.68 -14.11
C PRO A 156 9.42 6.11 -15.38
N LEU A 157 9.07 6.65 -16.55
CA LEU A 157 9.76 6.33 -17.79
C LEU A 157 11.16 6.93 -17.77
N LEU A 158 12.17 6.10 -18.01
CA LEU A 158 13.56 6.53 -18.09
C LEU A 158 13.88 7.00 -19.52
N LYS A 159 14.84 7.94 -19.62
CA LYS A 159 15.28 8.51 -20.90
C LYS A 159 15.62 7.47 -21.98
N PRO A 160 16.36 6.37 -21.71
CA PRO A 160 16.61 5.34 -22.73
C PRO A 160 15.34 4.69 -23.29
N SER A 161 14.33 4.44 -22.46
CA SER A 161 13.05 3.87 -22.89
C SER A 161 12.26 4.87 -23.74
N ILE A 162 12.27 6.14 -23.35
CA ILE A 162 11.63 7.23 -24.11
C ILE A 162 12.26 7.35 -25.50
N ASP A 163 13.60 7.39 -25.56
CA ASP A 163 14.34 7.52 -26.82
C ASP A 163 14.10 6.32 -27.74
N GLN A 164 14.06 5.10 -27.19
CA GLN A 164 13.74 3.89 -27.95
C GLN A 164 12.32 3.93 -28.53
N LEU A 165 11.31 4.25 -27.71
CA LEU A 165 9.91 4.31 -28.16
C LEU A 165 9.69 5.40 -29.22
N LYS A 166 10.36 6.55 -29.07
CA LYS A 166 10.35 7.61 -30.10
C LYS A 166 11.05 7.19 -31.39
N SER A 167 12.10 6.37 -31.32
CA SER A 167 12.71 5.80 -32.52
C SER A 167 11.75 4.88 -33.25
N LEU A 168 11.09 3.98 -32.53
CA LEU A 168 10.09 3.07 -33.10
C LEU A 168 8.90 3.82 -33.72
N GLU A 169 8.49 4.93 -33.11
CA GLU A 169 7.45 5.80 -33.66
C GLU A 169 7.86 6.40 -35.02
N LYS A 170 9.13 6.83 -35.16
CA LYS A 170 9.68 7.29 -36.46
C LYS A 170 9.72 6.18 -37.50
N ASP A 171 9.90 4.94 -37.08
CA ASP A 171 9.84 3.74 -37.92
C ASP A 171 8.38 3.27 -38.19
N GLY A 172 7.39 4.05 -37.76
CA GLY A 172 5.96 3.81 -38.02
C GLY A 172 5.26 2.91 -37.00
N VAL A 173 5.95 2.46 -35.94
CA VAL A 173 5.37 1.64 -34.87
C VAL A 173 4.88 2.56 -33.74
N LYS A 174 3.56 2.75 -33.63
CA LYS A 174 2.96 3.71 -32.68
C LYS A 174 3.11 3.22 -31.22
N PRO A 175 3.75 3.99 -30.33
CA PRO A 175 3.88 3.64 -28.93
C PRO A 175 2.58 3.90 -28.16
N HIS A 176 2.20 2.94 -27.32
CA HIS A 176 1.13 3.06 -26.35
C HIS A 176 1.65 2.74 -24.95
N ILE A 177 1.40 3.64 -24.00
CA ILE A 177 1.85 3.46 -22.61
C ILE A 177 0.67 3.10 -21.71
N ASP A 178 0.73 1.92 -21.11
CA ASP A 178 -0.26 1.47 -20.12
C ASP A 178 0.29 1.73 -18.72
N ILE A 179 -0.35 2.64 -18.00
CA ILE A 179 0.08 3.09 -16.68
C ILE A 179 -0.72 2.32 -15.63
N ASN A 180 -0.07 1.36 -14.96
CA ASN A 180 -0.70 0.62 -13.88
C ASN A 180 -0.70 1.46 -12.60
N VAL A 181 -1.89 1.82 -12.13
CA VAL A 181 -2.13 2.62 -10.92
C VAL A 181 -2.75 1.81 -9.78
N LEU A 182 -2.62 0.48 -9.79
CA LEU A 182 -3.14 -0.33 -8.70
C LEU A 182 -2.53 0.09 -7.35
N ASN A 183 -3.38 0.39 -6.37
CA ASN A 183 -3.02 0.80 -5.00
C ASN A 183 -2.17 2.07 -4.88
N ILE A 184 -2.07 2.90 -5.93
CA ILE A 184 -1.44 4.22 -5.81
C ILE A 184 -2.51 5.32 -5.83
N PRO A 185 -2.36 6.37 -5.00
CA PRO A 185 -3.35 7.44 -4.92
C PRO A 185 -3.36 8.25 -6.23
N ALA A 186 -4.56 8.58 -6.70
CA ALA A 186 -4.78 9.51 -7.80
C ALA A 186 -5.05 10.94 -7.28
N PRO A 187 -4.66 11.99 -8.01
CA PRO A 187 -3.83 11.93 -9.22
C PRO A 187 -2.37 11.57 -8.90
N HIS A 188 -1.84 10.60 -9.62
CA HIS A 188 -0.47 10.12 -9.54
C HIS A 188 0.46 10.82 -10.56
N PRO A 189 1.70 11.17 -10.19
CA PRO A 189 2.64 11.90 -11.04
C PRO A 189 3.04 11.12 -12.29
N LEU A 190 3.01 9.78 -12.24
CA LEU A 190 3.26 8.91 -13.40
C LEU A 190 2.45 9.31 -14.62
N VAL A 191 1.17 9.64 -14.43
CA VAL A 191 0.29 9.99 -15.55
C VAL A 191 0.77 11.30 -16.17
N LYS A 192 0.96 12.34 -15.35
CA LYS A 192 1.40 13.67 -15.79
C LYS A 192 2.76 13.62 -16.50
N THR A 193 3.75 12.94 -15.92
CA THR A 193 5.08 12.84 -16.53
C THR A 193 5.07 12.02 -17.81
N THR A 194 4.23 10.98 -17.90
CA THR A 194 4.12 10.18 -19.13
C THR A 194 3.47 10.97 -20.27
N GLN A 195 2.43 11.76 -19.97
CA GLN A 195 1.71 12.59 -20.96
C GLN A 195 2.60 13.65 -21.64
N LYS A 196 3.70 14.05 -20.99
CA LYS A 196 4.71 14.94 -21.59
C LYS A 196 5.38 14.31 -22.82
N TYR A 197 5.49 12.98 -22.84
CA TYR A 197 6.23 12.24 -23.86
C TYR A 197 5.33 11.51 -24.86
N PHE A 198 4.19 11.00 -24.42
CA PHE A 198 3.30 10.17 -25.23
C PHE A 198 1.84 10.62 -25.09
N LYS A 199 1.13 10.72 -26.22
CA LYS A 199 -0.29 11.06 -26.25
C LYS A 199 -1.19 9.85 -26.06
N ASP A 200 -0.79 8.71 -26.62
CA ASP A 200 -1.54 7.47 -26.54
C ASP A 200 -1.16 6.71 -25.27
N ILE A 201 -1.96 6.93 -24.22
CA ILE A 201 -1.78 6.31 -22.92
C ILE A 201 -3.09 5.74 -22.41
N THR A 202 -3.01 4.69 -21.60
CA THR A 202 -4.13 4.20 -20.80
C THR A 202 -3.75 4.11 -19.33
N VAL A 203 -4.76 4.16 -18.47
CA VAL A 203 -4.61 3.90 -17.04
C VAL A 203 -5.30 2.57 -16.73
N THR A 204 -4.60 1.69 -16.03
CA THR A 204 -5.12 0.37 -15.64
C THR A 204 -4.86 0.08 -14.16
N SER A 205 -5.51 -0.96 -13.65
CA SER A 205 -5.28 -1.44 -12.29
C SER A 205 -5.19 -2.96 -12.33
N HIS A 206 -3.97 -3.47 -12.52
CA HIS A 206 -3.72 -4.91 -12.61
C HIS A 206 -2.80 -5.39 -11.47
N PRO A 207 -3.05 -6.58 -10.89
CA PRO A 207 -2.30 -7.09 -9.73
C PRO A 207 -0.88 -7.61 -10.05
N HIS A 208 -0.48 -7.56 -11.32
CA HIS A 208 0.69 -8.22 -11.85
C HIS A 208 1.72 -7.22 -12.38
N ASP A 209 2.61 -6.79 -11.49
CA ASP A 209 3.47 -5.63 -11.73
C ASP A 209 4.99 -5.83 -11.65
N SER A 210 5.45 -7.07 -11.55
CA SER A 210 6.89 -7.36 -11.46
C SER A 210 7.55 -7.65 -12.80
N ILE A 211 8.88 -7.72 -12.78
CA ILE A 211 9.73 -8.13 -13.91
C ILE A 211 9.88 -9.65 -14.04
N LYS A 212 9.17 -10.43 -13.22
CA LYS A 212 9.24 -11.90 -13.30
C LYS A 212 8.65 -12.37 -14.63
N SER A 213 9.20 -13.45 -15.17
CA SER A 213 8.82 -14.01 -16.47
C SER A 213 7.30 -14.18 -16.61
N GLU A 214 6.63 -14.62 -15.55
CA GLU A 214 5.18 -14.86 -15.57
C GLU A 214 4.37 -13.56 -15.73
N ASP A 215 4.80 -12.48 -15.08
CA ASP A 215 4.13 -11.16 -15.19
C ASP A 215 4.37 -10.55 -16.57
N VAL A 216 5.59 -10.67 -17.10
CA VAL A 216 5.93 -10.16 -18.43
C VAL A 216 5.15 -10.90 -19.51
N ILE A 217 5.04 -12.23 -19.43
CA ILE A 217 4.25 -13.02 -20.38
C ILE A 217 2.76 -12.67 -20.26
N LEU A 218 2.22 -12.54 -19.04
CA LEU A 218 0.82 -12.19 -18.84
C LEU A 218 0.47 -10.82 -19.42
N ARG A 219 1.33 -9.81 -19.22
CA ARG A 219 1.15 -8.49 -19.85
C ARG A 219 1.24 -8.56 -21.38
N GLY A 220 2.07 -9.44 -21.92
CA GLY A 220 2.10 -9.74 -23.36
C GLY A 220 0.79 -10.34 -23.87
N ILE A 221 0.14 -11.23 -23.10
CA ILE A 221 -1.20 -11.76 -23.41
C ILE A 221 -2.22 -10.62 -23.42
N ILE A 222 -2.21 -9.73 -22.42
CA ILE A 222 -3.09 -8.56 -22.36
C ILE A 222 -2.88 -7.67 -23.59
N ALA A 223 -1.62 -7.32 -23.91
CA ALA A 223 -1.28 -6.50 -25.06
C ALA A 223 -1.80 -7.12 -26.37
N LYS A 224 -1.57 -8.42 -26.56
CA LYS A 224 -2.06 -9.16 -27.74
C LYS A 224 -3.59 -9.14 -27.82
N ASN A 225 -4.28 -9.39 -26.69
CA ASN A 225 -5.74 -9.41 -26.65
C ASN A 225 -6.36 -8.01 -26.84
N ARG A 226 -5.63 -6.95 -26.48
CA ARG A 226 -6.00 -5.56 -26.79
C ARG A 226 -5.68 -5.13 -28.23
N GLY A 227 -5.00 -5.98 -29.00
CA GLY A 227 -4.78 -5.79 -30.44
C GLY A 227 -3.43 -5.18 -30.83
N PHE A 228 -2.49 -5.04 -29.89
CA PHE A 228 -1.14 -4.55 -30.16
C PHE A 228 -0.32 -5.59 -30.93
N SER A 229 0.50 -5.13 -31.88
CA SER A 229 1.36 -6.02 -32.68
C SER A 229 2.73 -6.28 -32.05
N HIS A 230 3.20 -5.35 -31.20
CA HIS A 230 4.48 -5.45 -30.50
C HIS A 230 4.29 -5.23 -28.99
N TYR A 231 5.22 -5.79 -28.21
CA TYR A 231 5.27 -5.62 -26.76
C TYR A 231 6.70 -5.30 -26.32
N LEU A 232 6.89 -4.22 -25.55
CA LEU A 232 8.18 -3.87 -24.99
C LEU A 232 8.48 -4.71 -23.75
N VAL A 233 9.53 -5.53 -23.84
CA VAL A 233 9.94 -6.53 -22.86
C VAL A 233 11.15 -6.01 -22.06
N PRO A 234 11.20 -6.15 -20.73
CA PRO A 234 12.39 -5.78 -19.95
C PRO A 234 13.66 -6.46 -20.46
N GLN A 235 14.79 -5.74 -20.52
CA GLN A 235 16.07 -6.24 -21.02
C GLN A 235 16.57 -7.46 -20.23
N CYS A 236 16.28 -7.50 -18.93
CA CYS A 236 16.67 -8.61 -18.06
C CYS A 236 15.85 -9.91 -18.24
N SER A 237 14.84 -9.91 -19.11
CA SER A 237 13.95 -11.06 -19.31
C SER A 237 14.71 -12.24 -19.94
N PRO A 238 14.52 -13.48 -19.44
CA PRO A 238 15.09 -14.67 -20.07
C PRO A 238 14.63 -14.86 -21.52
N LYS A 239 15.41 -15.60 -22.33
CA LYS A 239 15.11 -15.81 -23.75
C LYS A 239 13.77 -16.52 -23.96
N GLU A 240 13.40 -17.39 -23.02
CA GLU A 240 12.16 -18.17 -23.01
C GLU A 240 10.93 -17.25 -23.04
N VAL A 241 10.98 -16.09 -22.37
CA VAL A 241 9.91 -15.09 -22.39
C VAL A 241 9.62 -14.63 -23.81
N SER A 242 10.68 -14.29 -24.57
CA SER A 242 10.52 -13.85 -25.97
C SER A 242 9.98 -14.97 -26.86
N THR A 243 10.35 -16.23 -26.60
CA THR A 243 9.81 -17.39 -27.31
C THR A 243 8.31 -17.54 -27.03
N SER A 244 7.89 -17.52 -25.76
CA SER A 244 6.47 -17.59 -25.37
C SER A 244 5.63 -16.46 -25.98
N LEU A 245 6.15 -15.23 -25.98
CA LEU A 245 5.49 -14.06 -26.58
C LEU A 245 5.25 -14.23 -28.09
N LYS A 246 6.24 -14.77 -28.82
CA LYS A 246 6.07 -15.10 -30.24
C LYS A 246 5.02 -16.20 -30.44
N THR A 247 5.01 -17.23 -29.59
CA THR A 247 4.02 -18.32 -29.65
C THR A 247 2.58 -17.83 -29.44
N ILE A 248 2.35 -16.86 -28.54
CA ILE A 248 1.02 -16.26 -28.35
C ILE A 248 0.64 -15.23 -29.44
N GLY A 249 1.55 -14.94 -30.37
CA GLY A 249 1.30 -14.09 -31.54
C GLY A 249 1.61 -12.60 -31.35
N ILE A 250 2.47 -12.22 -30.41
CA ILE A 250 2.94 -10.82 -30.25
C ILE A 250 4.44 -10.71 -30.45
N LYS A 251 4.90 -9.65 -31.12
CA LYS A 251 6.33 -9.45 -31.39
C LYS A 251 7.02 -8.80 -30.19
N PRO A 252 7.94 -9.49 -29.49
CA PRO A 252 8.69 -8.89 -28.40
C PRO A 252 9.73 -7.90 -28.95
N VAL A 253 9.85 -6.74 -28.31
CA VAL A 253 10.91 -5.75 -28.52
C VAL A 253 11.64 -5.58 -27.20
N VAL A 254 12.95 -5.82 -27.18
CA VAL A 254 13.75 -5.75 -25.95
C VAL A 254 13.97 -4.29 -25.56
N SER A 255 13.72 -3.95 -24.30
CA SER A 255 13.93 -2.60 -23.79
C SER A 255 15.40 -2.17 -23.87
N ALA A 256 15.62 -0.89 -24.18
CA ALA A 256 16.93 -0.24 -24.15
C ALA A 256 17.34 0.18 -22.73
N THR A 257 16.45 0.05 -21.75
CA THR A 257 16.77 0.32 -20.35
C THR A 257 17.89 -0.61 -19.87
N PRO A 258 18.97 -0.08 -19.27
CA PRO A 258 20.02 -0.93 -18.74
C PRO A 258 19.49 -1.95 -17.74
N SER A 259 19.95 -3.20 -17.85
CA SER A 259 19.47 -4.32 -17.03
C SER A 259 19.52 -4.10 -15.52
N TYR A 260 20.38 -3.21 -15.02
CA TYR A 260 20.40 -2.87 -13.60
C TYR A 260 19.21 -2.01 -13.16
N PHE A 261 18.62 -1.21 -14.06
CA PHE A 261 17.38 -0.47 -13.81
C PHE A 261 16.14 -1.33 -13.98
N ASP A 262 16.15 -2.25 -14.92
CA ASP A 262 15.07 -3.24 -14.99
C ASP A 262 15.01 -4.07 -13.72
N LYS A 263 16.16 -4.29 -13.06
CA LYS A 263 16.24 -4.92 -11.74
C LYS A 263 15.94 -3.97 -10.58
N MET A 264 15.92 -2.65 -10.80
CA MET A 264 15.44 -1.71 -9.80
C MET A 264 13.93 -1.78 -9.75
N SER A 265 13.39 -2.29 -8.65
CA SER A 265 11.95 -2.22 -8.42
C SER A 265 11.46 -0.77 -8.43
N SER A 266 10.20 -0.54 -8.78
CA SER A 266 9.57 0.79 -8.67
C SER A 266 9.82 1.43 -7.31
N SER A 267 9.86 0.64 -6.24
CA SER A 267 10.14 1.10 -4.88
C SER A 267 11.55 1.65 -4.69
N GLN A 268 12.57 1.04 -5.32
CA GLN A 268 13.95 1.51 -5.21
C GLN A 268 14.16 2.83 -5.96
N LEU A 269 13.54 2.98 -7.13
CA LEU A 269 13.57 4.24 -7.87
C LEU A 269 12.82 5.35 -7.11
N ILE A 270 11.65 5.04 -6.52
CA ILE A 270 10.93 6.00 -5.68
C ILE A 270 11.75 6.38 -4.44
N ASN A 271 12.43 5.42 -3.81
CA ASN A 271 13.29 5.70 -2.66
C ASN A 271 14.50 6.56 -3.06
N SER A 272 15.11 6.32 -4.22
CA SER A 272 16.22 7.18 -4.66
C SER A 272 15.75 8.61 -4.95
N ILE A 273 14.52 8.80 -5.44
CA ILE A 273 13.90 10.13 -5.55
C ILE A 273 13.76 10.77 -4.16
N ARG A 274 13.23 10.04 -3.18
CA ARG A 274 13.06 10.52 -1.79
C ARG A 274 14.39 10.87 -1.11
N ASP A 275 15.42 10.09 -1.35
CA ASP A 275 16.73 10.30 -0.74
C ASP A 275 17.59 11.31 -1.53
N GLY A 276 17.05 11.86 -2.64
CA GLY A 276 17.78 12.80 -3.51
C GLY A 276 18.94 12.16 -4.27
N THR A 277 18.97 10.83 -4.37
CA THR A 277 20.00 10.02 -5.04
C THR A 277 19.56 9.49 -6.40
N ALA A 278 18.38 9.88 -6.88
CA ALA A 278 17.87 9.48 -8.18
C ALA A 278 18.85 9.88 -9.31
N PRO A 279 19.00 9.04 -10.33
CA PRO A 279 19.94 9.29 -11.41
C PRO A 279 19.46 10.44 -12.31
N ASN A 280 20.02 11.64 -12.11
CA ASN A 280 19.70 12.85 -12.88
C ASN A 280 19.94 12.75 -14.39
N GLU A 281 20.74 11.78 -14.83
CA GLU A 281 21.00 11.52 -16.25
C GLU A 281 19.82 10.80 -16.96
N LEU A 282 18.92 10.19 -16.19
CA LEU A 282 17.90 9.27 -16.68
C LEU A 282 16.47 9.78 -16.51
N LEU A 283 16.27 10.68 -15.55
CA LEU A 283 15.03 11.40 -15.35
C LEU A 283 15.28 12.88 -15.56
N SER A 284 14.38 13.56 -16.27
CA SER A 284 14.51 15.01 -16.40
C SER A 284 14.27 15.67 -15.05
N LYS A 285 14.92 16.81 -14.82
CA LYS A 285 14.73 17.58 -13.57
C LYS A 285 13.25 17.88 -13.31
N GLU A 286 12.50 18.23 -14.35
CA GLU A 286 11.06 18.50 -14.25
C GLU A 286 10.25 17.25 -13.84
N ASP A 287 10.63 16.06 -14.31
CA ASP A 287 9.98 14.83 -13.86
C ASP A 287 10.32 14.56 -12.40
N LEU A 288 11.58 14.70 -12.00
CA LEU A 288 12.00 14.56 -10.60
C LEU A 288 11.27 15.53 -9.68
N ASP A 289 11.11 16.79 -10.10
CA ASP A 289 10.35 17.79 -9.36
C ASP A 289 8.87 17.37 -9.21
N THR A 290 8.25 16.90 -10.29
CA THR A 290 6.86 16.38 -10.28
C THR A 290 6.70 15.15 -9.37
N PHE A 291 7.66 14.22 -9.38
CA PHE A 291 7.63 13.08 -8.47
C PHE A 291 7.88 13.49 -7.02
N SER A 292 8.72 14.50 -6.78
CA SER A 292 9.03 15.02 -5.44
C SER A 292 7.85 15.74 -4.78
N GLU A 293 6.83 16.17 -5.55
CA GLU A 293 5.57 16.69 -4.97
C GLU A 293 4.80 15.61 -4.20
N ILE A 294 4.91 14.35 -4.62
CA ILE A 294 4.12 13.22 -4.10
C ILE A 294 4.98 12.28 -3.26
N TYR A 295 6.26 12.17 -3.62
CA TYR A 295 7.29 11.45 -2.88
C TYR A 295 8.35 12.43 -2.39
N PRO A 296 7.99 13.31 -1.44
CA PRO A 296 8.89 14.36 -0.99
C PRO A 296 10.14 13.78 -0.35
N PRO A 297 11.25 14.52 -0.36
CA PRO A 297 12.43 14.14 0.38
C PRO A 297 12.17 13.91 1.87
N THR A 298 13.01 13.12 2.53
CA THR A 298 12.82 12.69 3.92
C THR A 298 12.62 13.86 4.91
N ASP A 299 13.27 15.00 4.67
CA ASP A 299 13.13 16.22 5.48
C ASP A 299 11.81 16.99 5.25
N LYS A 300 11.05 16.60 4.23
CA LYS A 300 9.73 17.14 3.87
C LYS A 300 8.58 16.14 4.08
N GLN A 301 8.89 14.88 4.40
CA GLN A 301 7.88 13.87 4.70
C GLN A 301 7.24 14.10 6.07
N GLY A 302 6.08 13.48 6.29
CA GLY A 302 5.47 13.39 7.61
C GLY A 302 6.32 12.59 8.57
N LEU A 303 6.26 12.97 9.84
CA LEU A 303 7.01 12.34 10.92
C LEU A 303 6.15 12.28 12.18
N VAL A 304 6.06 11.12 12.82
CA VAL A 304 5.47 10.97 14.14
C VAL A 304 6.57 10.71 15.16
N CYS A 305 6.78 11.66 16.06
CA CYS A 305 7.62 11.52 17.25
C CYS A 305 6.74 11.00 18.39
N PHE A 306 6.78 9.71 18.65
CA PHE A 306 5.90 9.03 19.58
C PHE A 306 6.60 8.78 20.92
N PHE A 307 6.38 9.68 21.88
CA PHE A 307 6.86 9.52 23.24
C PHE A 307 6.02 8.49 24.00
N THR A 308 6.69 7.62 24.76
CA THR A 308 6.06 6.66 25.68
C THR A 308 6.87 6.55 26.97
N GLY A 309 6.21 6.27 28.09
CA GLY A 309 6.84 6.21 29.41
C GLY A 309 5.84 6.41 30.53
N LEU A 310 6.27 6.12 31.76
CA LEU A 310 5.46 6.26 32.98
C LEU A 310 4.92 7.68 33.19
N SER A 311 3.85 7.83 33.98
CA SER A 311 3.42 9.16 34.44
C SER A 311 4.58 9.86 35.17
N GLY A 312 4.73 11.17 35.09
CA GLY A 312 5.87 11.86 35.74
C GLY A 312 7.26 11.65 35.08
N SER A 313 7.38 10.83 34.04
CA SER A 313 8.67 10.56 33.36
C SER A 313 9.22 11.71 32.50
N GLY A 314 8.56 12.87 32.49
CA GLY A 314 8.97 14.08 31.78
C GLY A 314 8.47 14.21 30.34
N LYS A 315 7.63 13.28 29.82
CA LYS A 315 7.16 13.28 28.42
C LYS A 315 6.63 14.63 27.95
N SER A 316 5.56 15.15 28.57
CA SER A 316 4.92 16.39 28.12
C SER A 316 5.86 17.60 28.20
N VAL A 317 6.80 17.62 29.15
CA VAL A 317 7.78 18.71 29.27
C VAL A 317 8.81 18.64 28.15
N VAL A 318 9.41 17.46 27.93
CA VAL A 318 10.40 17.29 26.87
C VAL A 318 9.78 17.42 25.48
N SER A 319 8.57 16.90 25.27
CA SER A 319 7.88 16.99 23.97
C SER A 319 7.60 18.44 23.57
N ASN A 320 7.20 19.31 24.50
CA ASN A 320 7.04 20.74 24.24
C ASN A 320 8.38 21.42 23.91
N ALA A 321 9.45 21.10 24.64
CA ALA A 321 10.78 21.63 24.34
C ALA A 321 11.34 21.14 22.98
N VAL A 322 10.97 19.93 22.55
CA VAL A 322 11.27 19.40 21.21
C VAL A 322 10.47 20.14 20.15
N ILE A 323 9.19 20.43 20.38
CA ILE A 323 8.36 21.22 19.45
C ILE A 323 8.98 22.60 19.19
N GLU A 324 9.41 23.31 20.24
CA GLU A 324 10.03 24.64 20.07
C GLU A 324 11.33 24.58 19.27
N ARG A 325 12.13 23.53 19.44
CA ARG A 325 13.33 23.31 18.62
C ARG A 325 12.97 22.95 17.18
N LEU A 326 12.02 22.04 16.96
CA LEU A 326 11.59 21.63 15.62
C LEU A 326 11.16 22.83 14.77
N LYS A 327 10.47 23.82 15.36
CA LYS A 327 10.09 25.08 14.68
C LYS A 327 11.28 25.87 14.13
N GLN A 328 12.48 25.68 14.67
CA GLN A 328 13.71 26.35 14.22
C GLN A 328 14.36 25.62 13.03
N HIS A 329 14.05 24.33 12.82
CA HIS A 329 14.67 23.48 11.80
C HIS A 329 13.79 23.21 10.57
N THR A 330 12.48 23.48 10.65
CA THR A 330 11.55 23.15 9.57
C THR A 330 10.35 24.08 9.52
N ASN A 331 9.79 24.24 8.32
CA ASN A 331 8.53 24.94 8.08
C ASN A 331 7.32 24.00 8.01
N ARG A 332 7.51 22.69 8.25
CA ARG A 332 6.38 21.75 8.31
C ARG A 332 5.45 22.12 9.47
N PRO A 333 4.12 21.97 9.31
CA PRO A 333 3.19 22.06 10.45
C PRO A 333 3.58 21.08 11.55
N ILE A 334 3.55 21.54 12.81
CA ILE A 334 3.85 20.71 13.99
C ILE A 334 2.61 20.64 14.87
N TYR A 335 2.14 19.43 15.17
CA TYR A 335 0.97 19.19 16.01
C TYR A 335 1.33 18.40 17.26
N LEU A 336 0.77 18.79 18.41
CA LEU A 336 0.91 18.07 19.68
C LEU A 336 -0.35 17.24 19.96
N LEU A 337 -0.20 15.93 20.09
CA LEU A 337 -1.21 15.01 20.59
C LEU A 337 -0.80 14.50 21.98
N ASP A 338 -0.94 15.36 22.98
CA ASP A 338 -0.71 15.00 24.39
C ASP A 338 -1.87 14.16 24.94
N GLY A 339 -1.57 13.26 25.88
CA GLY A 339 -2.55 12.34 26.46
C GLY A 339 -3.73 13.05 27.11
N ASP A 340 -3.49 14.19 27.77
CA ASP A 340 -4.55 14.99 28.40
C ASP A 340 -5.42 15.72 27.36
N ILE A 341 -4.81 16.30 26.30
CA ILE A 341 -5.53 16.96 25.20
C ILE A 341 -6.42 15.96 24.45
N VAL A 342 -5.86 14.79 24.12
CA VAL A 342 -6.58 13.73 23.41
C VAL A 342 -7.72 13.20 24.27
N ARG A 343 -7.49 12.96 25.56
CA ARG A 343 -8.55 12.49 26.47
C ARG A 343 -9.71 13.47 26.56
N THR A 344 -9.45 14.77 26.56
CA THR A 344 -10.53 15.77 26.58
C THR A 344 -11.33 15.80 25.28
N ASN A 345 -10.66 15.69 24.12
CA ASN A 345 -11.29 16.00 22.82
C ASN A 345 -11.71 14.77 22.01
N LEU A 346 -11.02 13.63 22.18
CA LEU A 346 -11.17 12.44 21.34
C LEU A 346 -11.50 11.19 22.13
N SER A 347 -11.45 11.22 23.46
CA SER A 347 -11.54 10.01 24.31
C SER A 347 -12.13 10.31 25.70
N SER A 348 -13.03 11.29 25.79
CA SER A 348 -13.60 11.74 27.07
C SER A 348 -14.53 10.69 27.70
N GLU A 349 -15.07 9.80 26.88
CA GLU A 349 -15.89 8.66 27.28
C GLU A 349 -15.07 7.45 27.76
N LEU A 350 -13.76 7.44 27.49
CA LEU A 350 -12.90 6.30 27.81
C LEU A 350 -12.35 6.39 29.24
N GLY A 351 -12.73 5.40 30.05
CA GLY A 351 -12.09 5.08 31.32
C GLY A 351 -10.64 4.57 31.21
N PHE A 352 -10.19 3.81 32.22
CA PHE A 352 -8.77 3.42 32.37
C PHE A 352 -8.51 1.91 32.28
N SER A 353 -9.48 1.12 31.79
CA SER A 353 -9.26 -0.31 31.53
C SER A 353 -8.21 -0.54 30.42
N LYS A 354 -7.63 -1.74 30.35
CA LYS A 354 -6.72 -2.14 29.25
C LYS A 354 -7.34 -1.87 27.87
N ALA A 355 -8.59 -2.30 27.66
CA ALA A 355 -9.31 -2.07 26.41
C ALA A 355 -9.48 -0.59 26.07
N HIS A 356 -9.85 0.26 27.05
CA HIS A 356 -10.00 1.69 26.83
C HIS A 356 -8.67 2.39 26.54
N ARG A 357 -7.58 1.98 27.22
CA ARG A 357 -6.23 2.47 26.92
C ARG A 357 -5.83 2.12 25.49
N ASN A 358 -6.07 0.88 25.06
CA ASN A 358 -5.77 0.43 23.71
C ASN A 358 -6.50 1.29 22.67
N ILE A 359 -7.82 1.48 22.82
CA ILE A 359 -8.63 2.32 21.92
C ILE A 359 -8.08 3.76 21.89
N ASN A 360 -7.77 4.35 23.05
CA ASN A 360 -7.22 5.70 23.11
C ASN A 360 -5.89 5.82 22.33
N ILE A 361 -4.97 4.86 22.48
CA ILE A 361 -3.69 4.89 21.74
C ILE A 361 -3.91 4.68 20.25
N LEU A 362 -4.82 3.79 19.85
CA LEU A 362 -5.16 3.59 18.44
C LEU A 362 -5.78 4.83 17.80
N ARG A 363 -6.63 5.57 18.53
CA ARG A 363 -7.16 6.88 18.08
C ARG A 363 -6.06 7.90 17.89
N ILE A 364 -5.10 8.00 18.82
CA ILE A 364 -3.91 8.86 18.67
C ILE A 364 -3.14 8.47 17.41
N GLY A 365 -2.86 7.17 17.24
CA GLY A 365 -2.14 6.67 16.07
C GLY A 365 -2.83 6.98 14.75
N PHE A 366 -4.17 6.84 14.72
CA PHE A 366 -4.97 7.15 13.53
C PHE A 366 -4.88 8.63 13.17
N VAL A 367 -5.14 9.53 14.11
CA VAL A 367 -5.03 10.98 13.88
C VAL A 367 -3.59 11.36 13.49
N ALA A 368 -2.59 10.81 14.18
CA ALA A 368 -1.18 11.05 13.86
C ALA A 368 -0.81 10.60 12.45
N SER A 369 -1.31 9.43 11.99
CA SER A 369 -1.05 8.94 10.63
C SER A 369 -1.66 9.84 9.56
N LEU A 370 -2.85 10.40 9.80
CA LEU A 370 -3.52 11.29 8.84
C LEU A 370 -2.80 12.63 8.73
N LEU A 371 -2.36 13.20 9.86
CA LEU A 371 -1.55 14.43 9.89
C LEU A 371 -0.16 14.21 9.27
N ALA A 372 0.50 13.08 9.58
CA ALA A 372 1.77 12.76 8.95
C ALA A 372 1.63 12.59 7.43
N ARG A 373 0.51 12.01 6.95
CA ARG A 373 0.24 11.89 5.50
C ARG A 373 0.24 13.24 4.77
N SER A 374 -0.10 14.35 5.45
CA SER A 374 -0.04 15.70 4.86
C SER A 374 1.32 16.37 4.98
N GLY A 375 2.37 15.63 5.34
CA GLY A 375 3.73 16.16 5.52
C GLY A 375 3.97 16.84 6.87
N ALA A 376 3.06 16.74 7.83
CA ALA A 376 3.23 17.36 9.15
C ALA A 376 4.14 16.54 10.08
N ILE A 377 4.74 17.20 11.07
CA ILE A 377 5.32 16.53 12.23
C ILE A 377 4.26 16.43 13.33
N VAL A 378 4.04 15.22 13.83
CA VAL A 378 3.13 14.98 14.94
C VAL A 378 3.94 14.51 16.14
N VAL A 379 3.83 15.23 17.25
CA VAL A 379 4.45 14.86 18.52
C VAL A 379 3.37 14.28 19.41
N CYS A 380 3.47 12.98 19.69
CA CYS A 380 2.53 12.28 20.57
C CYS A 380 3.18 12.05 21.92
N ALA A 381 2.50 12.32 23.04
CA ALA A 381 3.03 12.10 24.39
C ALA A 381 2.18 11.21 25.33
N PRO A 382 1.54 10.13 24.86
CA PRO A 382 0.78 9.25 25.74
C PRO A 382 1.66 8.40 26.65
N ILE A 383 1.05 7.73 27.64
CA ILE A 383 1.73 6.67 28.41
C ILE A 383 1.99 5.45 27.49
N ALA A 384 0.97 5.02 26.74
CA ALA A 384 0.99 3.88 25.82
C ALA A 384 1.68 2.63 26.42
N PRO A 385 1.09 1.99 27.45
CA PRO A 385 1.79 1.00 28.26
C PRO A 385 2.06 -0.35 27.57
N TYR A 386 1.26 -0.75 26.58
CA TYR A 386 1.34 -2.08 25.98
C TYR A 386 2.09 -2.03 24.63
N ARG A 387 3.07 -2.91 24.44
CA ARG A 387 3.91 -2.94 23.22
C ARG A 387 3.12 -3.20 21.96
N GLU A 388 2.24 -4.20 22.02
CA GLU A 388 1.41 -4.64 20.89
C GLU A 388 0.69 -3.45 20.21
N ILE A 389 0.10 -2.56 21.02
CA ILE A 389 -0.63 -1.40 20.50
C ILE A 389 0.31 -0.34 19.94
N ARG A 390 1.51 -0.15 20.51
CA ARG A 390 2.52 0.75 19.93
C ARG A 390 3.01 0.22 18.58
N ASP A 391 3.16 -1.09 18.43
CA ASP A 391 3.51 -1.73 17.17
C ASP A 391 2.39 -1.56 16.11
N GLU A 392 1.12 -1.62 16.52
CA GLU A 392 -0.01 -1.30 15.64
C GLU A 392 0.01 0.17 15.17
N VAL A 393 0.27 1.11 16.07
CA VAL A 393 0.41 2.53 15.72
C VAL A 393 1.60 2.74 14.78
N ARG A 394 2.75 2.12 15.05
CA ARG A 394 3.92 2.16 14.16
C ARG A 394 3.55 1.68 12.76
N LYS A 395 2.91 0.51 12.65
CA LYS A 395 2.44 -0.04 11.36
C LYS A 395 1.49 0.92 10.64
N MET A 396 0.59 1.57 11.37
CA MET A 396 -0.37 2.51 10.80
C MET A 396 0.32 3.77 10.24
N VAL A 397 1.24 4.37 11.01
CA VAL A 397 1.98 5.57 10.59
C VAL A 397 2.93 5.26 9.43
N SER A 398 3.62 4.12 9.47
CA SER A 398 4.59 3.72 8.43
C SER A 398 3.98 3.51 7.04
N GLN A 399 2.64 3.48 6.91
CA GLN A 399 1.99 3.50 5.59
C GLN A 399 2.10 4.84 4.87
N TYR A 400 2.22 5.94 5.63
CA TYR A 400 2.10 7.31 5.10
C TYR A 400 3.24 8.24 5.50
N GLY A 401 4.05 7.88 6.50
CA GLY A 401 5.16 8.71 6.97
C GLY A 401 6.14 7.95 7.86
N ASN A 402 7.02 8.70 8.50
CA ASN A 402 8.07 8.17 9.37
C ASN A 402 7.59 8.06 10.83
N PHE A 403 8.10 7.09 11.57
CA PHE A 403 7.74 6.87 12.98
C PHE A 403 9.01 6.73 13.82
N VAL A 404 9.10 7.51 14.89
CA VAL A 404 10.22 7.51 15.84
C VAL A 404 9.65 7.31 17.24
N GLU A 405 9.89 6.14 17.83
CA GLU A 405 9.51 5.83 19.20
C GLU A 405 10.56 6.33 20.18
N ILE A 406 10.11 7.19 21.09
CA ILE A 406 10.95 7.86 22.08
C ILE A 406 10.54 7.32 23.46
N HIS A 407 11.38 6.43 23.99
CA HIS A 407 11.14 5.82 25.29
C HIS A 407 11.68 6.71 26.41
N ASN A 408 10.79 7.39 27.13
CA ASN A 408 11.11 8.09 28.37
C ASN A 408 11.32 7.10 29.52
N ALA A 409 12.49 6.46 29.51
CA ALA A 409 12.94 5.42 30.44
C ALA A 409 13.36 5.98 31.82
N THR A 410 12.65 7.00 32.32
CA THR A 410 12.91 7.56 33.65
C THR A 410 12.46 6.54 34.71
N PRO A 411 13.31 6.19 35.70
CA PRO A 411 12.94 5.23 36.75
C PRO A 411 11.65 5.60 37.48
N ILE A 412 10.87 4.60 37.90
CA ILE A 412 9.60 4.83 38.59
C ILE A 412 9.77 5.60 39.90
N SER A 413 10.86 5.37 40.65
CA SER A 413 11.17 6.12 41.87
C SER A 413 11.24 7.63 41.62
N VAL A 414 11.96 8.03 40.58
CA VAL A 414 12.05 9.44 40.15
C VAL A 414 10.71 9.97 39.65
N CYS A 415 9.91 9.13 39.00
CA CYS A 415 8.56 9.51 38.57
C CYS A 415 7.63 9.77 39.75
N GLU A 416 7.70 8.95 40.80
CA GLU A 416 6.94 9.08 42.05
C GLU A 416 7.38 10.33 42.83
N GLU A 417 8.68 10.60 42.92
CA GLU A 417 9.20 11.83 43.53
C GLU A 417 8.67 13.10 42.82
N ARG A 418 8.42 13.00 41.51
CA ARG A 418 7.91 14.09 40.66
C ARG A 418 6.38 14.14 40.58
N ASP A 419 5.64 13.43 41.43
CA ASP A 419 4.18 13.27 41.38
C ASP A 419 3.39 14.55 41.73
N ARG A 420 3.45 15.54 40.84
CA ARG A 420 2.75 16.83 40.99
C ARG A 420 1.23 16.70 41.08
N LYS A 421 0.65 15.62 40.54
CA LYS A 421 -0.80 15.38 40.49
C LYS A 421 -1.27 14.50 41.67
N GLY A 422 -0.37 14.01 42.52
CA GLY A 422 -0.66 13.10 43.62
C GLY A 422 -1.25 11.76 43.17
N LEU A 423 -1.05 11.36 41.91
CA LEU A 423 -1.65 10.16 41.33
C LEU A 423 -0.96 8.89 41.80
N TYR A 424 0.36 8.92 41.96
CA TYR A 424 1.13 7.82 42.51
C TYR A 424 0.81 7.61 43.99
N ALA A 425 0.72 8.69 44.77
CA ALA A 425 0.32 8.60 46.18
C ALA A 425 -1.08 7.96 46.34
N LYS A 426 -2.05 8.39 45.52
CA LYS A 426 -3.41 7.82 45.50
C LYS A 426 -3.43 6.36 45.02
N ALA A 427 -2.60 5.99 44.06
CA ALA A 427 -2.47 4.61 43.59
C ALA A 427 -1.87 3.70 44.68
N ARG A 428 -0.78 4.13 45.33
CA ARG A 428 -0.14 3.41 46.45
C ARG A 428 -1.09 3.24 47.65
N ALA A 429 -1.99 4.21 47.88
CA ALA A 429 -3.03 4.13 48.89
C ALA A 429 -4.25 3.27 48.47
N GLY A 430 -4.26 2.68 47.28
CA GLY A 430 -5.35 1.84 46.77
C GLY A 430 -6.60 2.60 46.30
N ILE A 431 -6.56 3.93 46.27
CA ILE A 431 -7.68 4.79 45.85
C ILE A 431 -7.86 4.74 44.33
N ILE A 432 -6.75 4.73 43.57
CA ILE A 432 -6.75 4.58 42.11
C ILE A 432 -6.27 3.17 41.79
N LYS A 433 -7.17 2.32 41.27
CA LYS A 433 -6.84 0.95 40.84
C LYS A 433 -6.35 0.93 39.39
N GLY A 434 -5.48 -0.02 39.08
CA GLY A 434 -4.98 -0.25 37.72
C GLY A 434 -4.05 0.85 37.22
N PHE A 435 -3.35 1.55 38.13
CA PHE A 435 -2.43 2.61 37.75
C PHE A 435 -1.17 2.03 37.08
N THR A 436 -0.76 2.58 35.95
CA THR A 436 0.39 2.08 35.17
C THR A 436 1.69 2.18 35.96
N GLY A 437 2.44 1.09 36.03
CA GLY A 437 3.69 0.96 36.79
C GLY A 437 3.48 0.59 38.27
N ILE A 438 2.22 0.50 38.74
CA ILE A 438 1.87 0.07 40.11
C ILE A 438 1.10 -1.25 40.02
N ASP A 439 -0.17 -1.20 39.62
CA ASP A 439 -1.05 -2.38 39.52
C ASP A 439 -1.32 -2.81 38.07
N ASP A 440 -1.08 -1.94 37.08
CA ASP A 440 -1.13 -2.26 35.66
C ASP A 440 0.29 -2.16 35.05
N PRO A 441 0.73 -3.09 34.21
CA PRO A 441 2.11 -3.12 33.74
C PRO A 441 2.44 -1.95 32.79
N TYR A 442 3.72 -1.57 32.79
CA TYR A 442 4.33 -0.81 31.71
C TYR A 442 5.29 -1.71 30.95
N GLU A 443 4.94 -2.08 29.72
CA GLU A 443 5.80 -2.87 28.85
C GLU A 443 6.75 -1.95 28.10
N ALA A 444 7.97 -1.80 28.61
CA ALA A 444 9.00 -0.97 27.99
C ALA A 444 9.24 -1.37 26.52
N PRO A 445 9.42 -0.40 25.60
CA PRO A 445 9.81 -0.69 24.22
C PRO A 445 11.10 -1.51 24.16
N LEU A 446 11.14 -2.52 23.29
CA LEU A 446 12.34 -3.35 23.10
C LEU A 446 13.37 -2.66 22.20
N ASN A 447 12.91 -2.00 21.14
CA ASN A 447 13.76 -1.36 20.14
C ASN A 447 13.23 0.04 19.79
N PRO A 448 13.12 0.97 20.76
CA PRO A 448 12.80 2.35 20.46
C PRO A 448 13.97 2.99 19.71
N GLU A 449 13.65 3.90 18.79
CA GLU A 449 14.66 4.70 18.10
C GLU A 449 15.48 5.56 19.07
N ILE A 450 14.86 6.05 20.14
CA ILE A 450 15.52 6.88 21.16
C ILE A 450 15.19 6.35 22.56
N TYR A 451 16.24 6.04 23.34
CA TYR A 451 16.15 5.83 24.79
C TYR A 451 16.46 7.14 25.53
N LEU A 452 15.51 7.62 26.31
CA LEU A 452 15.60 8.91 27.00
C LEU A 452 15.36 8.78 28.51
N ASN A 453 16.43 8.70 29.30
CA ASN A 453 16.34 8.86 30.75
C ASN A 453 16.43 10.34 31.13
N THR A 454 15.38 10.88 31.77
CA THR A 454 15.33 12.30 32.21
C THR A 454 15.83 12.52 33.63
N ALA A 455 16.24 11.47 34.34
CA ALA A 455 16.86 11.61 35.66
C ALA A 455 18.25 12.25 35.49
N GLY A 456 18.54 13.30 36.28
CA GLY A 456 19.83 13.98 36.25
C GLY A 456 20.14 14.79 34.98
N LYS A 457 19.16 14.98 34.09
CA LYS A 457 19.32 15.78 32.85
C LYS A 457 18.39 16.98 32.86
N SER A 458 18.85 18.09 32.27
CA SER A 458 17.97 19.23 31.98
C SER A 458 17.00 18.90 30.85
N VAL A 459 15.93 19.68 30.75
CA VAL A 459 14.96 19.58 29.64
C VAL A 459 15.67 19.82 28.30
N ASP A 460 16.60 20.78 28.27
CA ASP A 460 17.34 21.12 27.05
C ASP A 460 18.26 20.00 26.58
N GLN A 461 18.97 19.34 27.50
CA GLN A 461 19.78 18.17 27.18
C GLN A 461 18.91 17.04 26.61
N CYS A 462 17.73 16.81 27.20
CA CYS A 462 16.80 15.79 26.72
C CYS A 462 16.25 16.11 25.33
N ALA A 463 15.88 17.36 25.09
CA ALA A 463 15.34 17.78 23.81
C ALA A 463 16.41 17.76 22.70
N ASN A 464 17.65 18.16 23.00
CA ASN A 464 18.76 18.09 22.05
C ASN A 464 19.04 16.66 21.59
N ILE A 465 19.00 15.66 22.49
CA ILE A 465 19.15 14.24 22.11
C ILE A 465 18.13 13.83 21.02
N VAL A 466 16.88 14.30 21.15
CA VAL A 466 15.84 14.01 20.15
C VAL A 466 16.15 14.72 18.83
N ILE A 467 16.49 16.02 18.88
CA ILE A 467 16.82 16.79 17.68
C ILE A 467 18.03 16.22 16.94
N ASP A 468 19.10 15.89 17.64
CA ASP A 468 20.33 15.32 17.06
C ASP A 468 20.03 14.00 16.33
N TYR A 469 19.18 13.15 16.89
CA TYR A 469 18.74 11.93 16.23
C TYR A 469 17.96 12.24 14.95
N LEU A 470 17.00 13.18 15.01
CA LEU A 470 16.19 13.55 13.85
C LEU A 470 17.03 14.16 12.73
N THR A 471 18.02 15.00 13.05
CA THR A 471 18.99 15.55 12.08
C THR A 471 19.87 14.45 11.49
N LYS A 472 20.41 13.55 12.32
CA LYS A 472 21.22 12.41 11.86
C LYS A 472 20.45 11.48 10.90
N LYS A 473 19.14 11.35 11.09
CA LYS A 473 18.24 10.58 10.22
C LYS A 473 17.69 11.39 9.04
N GLN A 474 18.12 12.64 8.89
CA GLN A 474 17.67 13.56 7.84
C GLN A 474 16.16 13.80 7.83
N TYR A 475 15.50 13.60 8.97
CA TYR A 475 14.10 13.97 9.12
C TYR A 475 13.92 15.47 9.22
N ILE A 476 14.95 16.20 9.66
CA ILE A 476 15.04 17.66 9.71
C ILE A 476 16.44 18.07 9.21
N LYS A 477 16.59 19.34 8.83
CA LYS A 477 17.87 19.90 8.38
C LYS A 477 18.82 20.23 9.53
#